data_AF-A0A7C4Y4D6-F1
#
_entry.id   AF-A0A7C4Y4D6-F1
#
_cell.length_a   1.000
_cell.length_b   1.000
_cell.length_c   1.000
_cell.angle_alpha   90.00
_cell.angle_beta   90.00
_cell.angle_gamma   90.00
#
_symmetry.space_group_name_H-M   'P 1'
#
loop_
_entity.id
_entity.type
_entity.pdbx_description
1 polymer ?
#
loop_
_entity_poly.entity_id
_entity_poly.type
_entity_poly.pdbx_seq_one_letter_code
_entity_poly.pdbx_strand_id
1 'polypeptide(L)' 'MEQFGIKCENCGKLATINVQKVWIKWKYNRKTGKYSKKPELLYDDIDSATGNENLHFCEKCFQKWRNGEI' A
#
# COMPACT_ATOMS: atom_id res chain seq x y z
N MET A 1 -7.47 -16.15 -24.30
CA MET A 1 -7.73 -15.30 -23.11
C MET A 1 -6.48 -14.49 -22.88
N GLU A 2 -6.48 -13.20 -23.25
CA GLU A 2 -5.35 -12.32 -22.94
C GLU A 2 -5.27 -12.16 -21.42
N GLN A 3 -4.17 -12.62 -20.82
CA GLN A 3 -3.85 -12.29 -19.44
C GLN A 3 -3.56 -10.78 -19.39
N PHE A 4 -4.56 -9.97 -19.04
CA PHE A 4 -4.38 -8.56 -18.73
C PHE A 4 -3.55 -8.45 -17.46
N GLY A 5 -2.23 -8.45 -17.60
CA GLY A 5 -1.30 -8.24 -16.50
C GLY A 5 -1.33 -6.79 -16.02
N ILE A 6 -1.35 -6.58 -14.70
CA ILE A 6 -1.30 -5.24 -14.10
C ILE A 6 0.03 -4.58 -14.44
N LYS A 7 -0.01 -3.30 -14.84
CA LYS A 7 1.18 -2.54 -15.22
C LYS A 7 1.81 -1.86 -14.01
N CYS A 8 3.12 -1.67 -14.08
CA CYS A 8 3.92 -0.91 -13.14
C CYS A 8 3.54 0.56 -13.23
N GLU A 9 3.16 1.16 -12.09
CA GLU A 9 2.72 2.56 -11.97
C GLU A 9 3.73 3.55 -12.57
N ASN A 10 5.03 3.26 -12.42
CA ASN A 10 6.08 4.20 -12.81
C ASN A 10 6.58 4.04 -14.26
N CYS A 11 6.53 2.83 -14.84
CA CYS A 11 7.16 2.58 -16.16
C CYS A 11 6.30 1.82 -17.16
N GLY A 12 5.07 1.44 -16.80
CA GLY A 12 4.13 0.76 -17.70
C GLY A 12 4.47 -0.68 -18.08
N LYS A 13 5.65 -1.20 -17.69
CA LYS A 13 6.01 -2.63 -17.81
C LYS A 13 5.11 -3.50 -16.93
N LEU A 14 5.10 -4.81 -17.14
CA LEU A 14 4.37 -5.73 -16.26
C LEU A 14 4.84 -5.56 -14.79
N ALA A 15 3.89 -5.41 -13.88
CA ALA A 15 4.17 -5.40 -12.45
C ALA A 15 4.40 -6.82 -11.95
N THR A 16 5.34 -6.97 -11.04
CA THR A 16 5.68 -8.24 -10.37
C THR A 16 5.57 -8.11 -8.85
N ILE A 17 5.36 -6.89 -8.35
CA ILE A 17 5.24 -6.56 -6.94
C ILE A 17 3.93 -5.80 -6.74
N ASN A 18 3.18 -6.22 -5.72
CA ASN A 18 2.10 -5.46 -5.14
C ASN A 18 2.57 -4.89 -3.78
N VAL A 19 2.49 -3.57 -3.64
CA VAL A 19 2.58 -2.89 -2.36
C VAL A 19 1.17 -2.55 -1.88
N GLN A 20 0.72 -3.30 -0.89
CA GLN A 20 -0.61 -3.14 -0.32
C GLN A 20 -0.65 -2.00 0.69
N LYS A 21 -1.65 -1.13 0.56
CA LYS A 21 -1.93 -0.11 1.58
C LYS A 21 -2.71 -0.77 2.71
N VAL A 22 -2.29 -0.52 3.95
CA VAL A 22 -2.98 -1.02 5.14
C VAL A 22 -3.58 0.14 5.91
N TRP A 23 -4.84 -0.02 6.32
CA TRP A 23 -5.49 0.94 7.19
C TRP A 23 -5.00 0.77 8.62
N ILE A 24 -4.66 1.89 9.25
CA ILE A 24 -4.20 1.93 10.65
C ILE A 24 -4.98 2.99 11.40
N LYS A 25 -5.35 2.70 12.64
CA LYS A 25 -6.09 3.64 13.51
C LYS A 25 -5.30 3.98 14.77
N TRP A 26 -5.55 5.17 15.28
CA TRP A 26 -5.12 5.60 16.61
C TRP A 26 -6.32 5.90 17.48
N LYS A 27 -6.29 5.49 18.74
CA LYS A 27 -7.35 5.79 19.71
C LYS A 27 -7.15 7.20 20.25
N TYR A 28 -8.19 8.04 20.16
CA TYR A 28 -8.18 9.38 20.72
C TYR A 28 -8.75 9.40 22.14
N ASN A 29 -7.98 9.90 23.11
CA ASN A 29 -8.44 10.10 24.48
C ASN A 29 -8.92 11.54 24.69
N ARG A 30 -10.25 11.73 24.75
CA ARG A 30 -10.87 13.05 24.94
C ARG A 30 -10.52 13.72 26.27
N LYS A 31 -10.21 12.96 27.33
CA LYS A 31 -9.87 13.52 28.65
C LYS A 31 -8.49 14.16 28.67
N THR A 32 -7.56 13.62 27.89
CA THR A 32 -6.17 14.09 27.85
C THR A 32 -5.82 14.83 26.56
N GLY A 33 -6.70 14.80 25.56
CA GLY A 33 -6.47 15.40 24.24
C GLY A 33 -5.40 14.68 23.41
N LYS A 34 -5.02 13.45 23.77
CA LYS A 34 -3.90 12.72 23.16
C LYS A 34 -4.35 11.48 22.41
N TYR A 35 -3.65 11.17 21.32
CA TYR A 35 -3.76 9.89 20.64
C TYR A 35 -2.93 8.79 21.33
N SER A 36 -3.28 7.53 21.09
CA SER A 36 -2.48 6.37 21.51
C SER A 36 -1.07 6.44 20.92
N LYS A 37 -0.06 5.97 21.67
CA LYS A 37 1.32 5.91 21.15
C LYS A 37 1.51 4.80 20.11
N LYS A 38 0.71 3.73 20.20
CA LYS A 38 0.75 2.59 19.30
C LYS A 38 -0.44 2.67 18.34
N PRO A 39 -0.22 2.55 17.01
CA PRO A 39 -1.30 2.33 16.06
C PRO A 39 -1.87 0.91 16.22
N GLU A 40 -3.12 0.73 15.83
CA GLU A 40 -3.77 -0.56 15.66
C GLU A 40 -3.97 -0.81 14.16
N LEU A 41 -3.53 -1.97 13.66
CA LEU A 41 -3.73 -2.39 12.28
C LEU A 41 -5.18 -2.86 12.09
N LEU A 42 -5.81 -2.47 10.98
CA LEU A 42 -7.15 -2.92 10.59
C LEU A 42 -7.03 -4.02 9.54
N TYR A 43 -6.83 -5.25 10.00
CA TYR A 43 -6.64 -6.41 9.12
C TYR A 43 -7.90 -6.82 8.36
N ASP A 44 -9.08 -6.55 8.93
CA ASP A 44 -10.36 -6.92 8.34
C ASP A 44 -10.74 -6.01 7.15
N ASP A 45 -10.09 -4.84 7.03
CA ASP A 45 -10.31 -3.85 5.96
C ASP A 45 -9.18 -3.89 4.91
N ILE A 46 -8.45 -5.00 4.81
CA ILE A 46 -7.40 -5.16 3.82
C ILE A 46 -8.02 -5.50 2.46
N ASP A 47 -7.95 -4.53 1.55
CA ASP A 47 -8.44 -4.68 0.18
C ASP A 47 -7.73 -5.80 -0.60
N SER A 48 -8.42 -6.36 -1.60
CA SER A 48 -7.89 -7.43 -2.44
C SER A 48 -6.52 -7.08 -3.05
N ALA A 49 -5.67 -8.10 -3.24
CA ALA A 49 -4.32 -7.94 -3.81
C ALA A 49 -4.30 -7.46 -5.28
N THR A 50 -5.47 -7.24 -5.89
CA THR A 50 -5.63 -6.81 -7.29
C THR A 50 -6.51 -5.56 -7.40
N GLY A 51 -6.72 -4.84 -6.29
CA GLY A 51 -7.52 -3.61 -6.26
C GLY A 51 -6.72 -2.35 -6.62
N ASN A 52 -7.42 -1.32 -7.08
CA ASN A 52 -6.87 -0.01 -7.47
C ASN A 52 -6.21 0.76 -6.31
N GLU A 53 -6.39 0.31 -5.07
CA GLU A 53 -5.79 0.97 -3.90
C GLU A 53 -4.32 0.60 -3.69
N ASN A 54 -3.88 -0.50 -4.28
CA ASN A 54 -2.51 -1.00 -4.18
C ASN A 54 -1.58 -0.29 -5.18
N LEU A 55 -0.29 -0.21 -4.84
CA LEU A 55 0.72 0.24 -5.79
C LEU A 55 1.36 -0.98 -6.45
N HIS A 56 1.37 -0.98 -7.78
CA HIS A 56 1.93 -2.06 -8.56
C HIS A 56 3.25 -1.66 -9.18
N PHE A 57 4.32 -2.40 -8.90
CA PHE A 57 5.65 -2.09 -9.39
C PHE A 57 6.29 -3.29 -10.10
N CYS A 58 7.19 -3.01 -11.04
CA CYS A 58 8.24 -3.95 -11.39
C CYS A 58 9.37 -3.86 -10.36
N GLU A 59 10.16 -4.93 -10.21
CA GLU A 59 11.25 -5.03 -9.23
C GLU A 59 12.12 -3.76 -9.17
N LYS A 60 12.57 -3.27 -10.33
CA LYS A 60 13.43 -2.07 -10.41
C LYS A 60 12.74 -0.81 -9.89
N CYS A 61 11.46 -0.60 -10.20
CA CYS A 61 10.75 0.59 -9.73
C CYS A 61 10.40 0.49 -8.25
N PHE A 62 10.14 -0.72 -7.73
CA PHE A 62 9.93 -0.91 -6.29
C PHE A 62 11.15 -0.49 -5.47
N GLN A 63 12.37 -0.86 -5.89
CA GLN A 63 13.58 -0.46 -5.17
C GLN A 63 13.75 1.08 -5.13
N LYS A 64 13.42 1.77 -6.24
CA LYS A 64 13.43 3.23 -6.29
C LYS A 64 12.39 3.85 -5.35
N TRP A 65 11.17 3.34 -5.37
CA TRP A 65 10.09 3.80 -4.50
C TRP A 65 10.45 3.62 -3.02
N ARG A 66 11.01 2.45 -2.66
CA ARG A 66 11.48 2.14 -1.31
C ARG A 66 12.56 3.10 -0.83
N ASN A 67 13.36 3.65 -1.75
CA ASN A 67 14.38 4.65 -1.46
C ASN A 67 13.87 6.11 -1.52
N GLY A 68 12.61 6.33 -1.86
CA GLY A 68 12.03 7.67 -2.03
C GLY A 68 12.47 8.40 -3.31
N GLU A 69 12.93 7.68 -4.32
CA GLU A 69 13.37 8.24 -5.61
C GLU A 69 12.22 8.44 -6.61
N ILE A 70 11.06 7.84 -6.34
CA ILE A 70 9.78 7.98 -7.07
C ILE A 70 8.61 7.88 -6.10
#